data_AF-A0A2G8K9S1-F1
#
_entry.id   AF-A0A2G8K9S1-F1
#
_cell.length_a   1.000
_cell.length_b   1.000
_cell.length_c   1.000
_cell.angle_alpha   90.00
_cell.angle_beta   90.00
_cell.angle_gamma   90.00
#
_symmetry.space_group_name_H-M   'P 1'
#
loop_
_entity.id
_entity.type
_entity.pdbx_description
1 polymer ?
#
loop_
_entity_poly.entity_id
_entity_poly.type
_entity_poly.pdbx_seq_one_letter_code
_entity_poly.pdbx_strand_id
1 'polypeptide(L)'
;MSSRCFYYDVYILLLCEVCPSGCPHIASLHSNISILMNDVPIVVVFKALGLESDQEVVQMVGTEDSLMSQFAPNLEECHRLQIFTQTQALNYIGSKLRQRQRWGGQIKTKVDEARDLLTNTVLTHVPVVNFNFRPKCIYLALMVRRVIEAQGDSFKVDDRDYYGNKRLELAGQLISLLFEDLFKKFNSELKKIADQIIPKPSRAALFDVVKHMRQDKITNGLNTAAI
;
A
#
# COMPACT_ATOMS: atom_id res chain seq x y z
N MET A 1 -4.35 -16.72 21.93
CA MET A 1 -4.37 -16.82 20.47
C MET A 1 -4.85 -15.48 19.95
N SER A 2 -3.95 -14.68 19.37
CA SER A 2 -4.25 -13.32 18.89
C SER A 2 -5.03 -13.41 17.59
N SER A 3 -6.35 -13.17 17.66
CA SER A 3 -7.25 -13.12 16.52
C SER A 3 -7.00 -11.84 15.74
N ARG A 4 -6.04 -11.87 14.81
CA ARG A 4 -5.85 -10.79 13.83
C ARG A 4 -7.07 -10.79 12.90
N CYS A 5 -7.92 -9.77 13.03
CA CYS A 5 -9.01 -9.51 12.10
C CYS A 5 -8.41 -9.02 10.78
N PHE A 6 -8.19 -9.94 9.84
CA PHE A 6 -7.67 -9.60 8.51
C PHE A 6 -8.82 -9.19 7.59
N TYR A 7 -9.01 -7.88 7.45
CA TYR A 7 -9.76 -7.30 6.33
C TYR A 7 -8.87 -7.36 5.08
N TYR A 8 -9.33 -8.04 4.03
CA TYR A 8 -8.64 -8.12 2.75
C TYR A 8 -8.86 -6.81 1.96
N ASP A 9 -7.88 -5.92 2.00
CA ASP A 9 -7.56 -5.01 0.88
C ASP A 9 -6.05 -4.65 0.88
N VAL A 10 -5.30 -5.68 0.44
CA VAL A 10 -3.96 -5.77 -0.17
C VAL A 10 -2.74 -5.01 0.40
N TYR A 11 -2.81 -3.88 1.13
CA TYR A 11 -1.58 -3.22 1.59
C TYR A 11 -1.59 -2.54 2.96
N ILE A 12 -2.73 -2.47 3.66
CA ILE A 12 -2.77 -1.98 5.05
C ILE A 12 -3.27 -3.09 5.94
N LEU A 13 -2.36 -3.72 6.69
CA LEU A 13 -2.76 -4.53 7.83
C LEU A 13 -2.94 -3.58 9.02
N LEU A 14 -4.18 -3.40 9.49
CA LEU A 14 -4.40 -2.76 10.79
C LEU A 14 -4.12 -3.81 11.88
N LEU A 15 -3.00 -3.67 12.57
CA LEU A 15 -2.70 -4.46 13.76
C LEU A 15 -3.38 -3.79 14.94
N CYS A 16 -4.27 -4.53 15.59
CA CYS A 16 -4.76 -4.17 16.90
C CYS A 16 -3.98 -4.93 17.96
N GLU A 17 -3.31 -4.20 18.84
CA GLU A 17 -2.81 -4.76 20.09
C GLU A 17 -3.89 -4.61 21.17
N VAL A 18 -4.24 -5.72 21.82
CA VAL A 18 -5.14 -5.71 22.97
C VAL A 18 -4.30 -5.44 24.21
N CYS A 19 -4.73 -4.49 25.04
CA CYS A 19 -4.01 -4.13 26.25
C CYS A 19 -3.85 -5.37 27.17
N PRO A 20 -2.63 -5.70 27.64
CA PRO A 20 -2.40 -6.91 28.44
C PRO A 20 -3.09 -6.92 29.81
N SER A 21 -3.70 -5.81 30.24
CA SER A 21 -4.41 -5.64 31.51
C SER A 21 -5.88 -6.09 31.51
N GLY A 22 -6.39 -6.71 30.44
CA GLY A 22 -7.76 -7.26 30.41
C GLY A 22 -8.86 -6.19 30.35
N CYS A 23 -8.51 -4.94 30.04
CA CYS A 23 -9.46 -3.86 29.82
C CYS A 23 -10.09 -3.96 28.42
N PRO A 24 -11.39 -3.67 28.24
CA PRO A 24 -12.07 -3.68 26.93
C PRO A 24 -11.67 -2.53 26.00
N HIS A 25 -10.62 -1.76 26.32
CA HIS A 25 -10.15 -0.62 25.52
C HIS A 25 -9.00 -1.04 24.59
N ILE A 26 -9.05 -0.57 23.34
CA ILE A 26 -8.00 -0.73 22.33
C ILE A 26 -6.71 -0.07 22.84
N ALA A 27 -5.58 -0.78 22.84
CA ALA A 27 -4.31 -0.16 23.26
C ALA A 27 -3.75 0.75 22.17
N SER A 28 -3.72 0.27 20.93
CA SER A 28 -3.27 1.05 19.76
C SER A 28 -3.61 0.33 18.45
N LEU A 29 -3.98 1.12 17.44
CA LEU A 29 -4.19 0.73 16.06
C LEU A 29 -2.99 1.21 15.24
N HIS A 30 -2.27 0.25 14.67
CA HIS A 30 -1.15 0.55 13.80
C HIS A 30 -1.40 0.06 12.39
N SER A 31 -0.94 0.84 11.42
CA SER A 31 -0.87 0.43 10.02
C SER A 31 0.47 -0.24 9.74
N ASN A 32 0.42 -1.54 9.39
CA ASN A 32 1.54 -2.26 8.81
C ASN A 32 1.57 -1.99 7.31
N ILE A 33 2.62 -1.35 6.84
CA ILE A 33 2.93 -1.18 5.42
C ILE A 33 4.20 -1.99 5.19
N SER A 34 4.17 -2.95 4.26
CA SER A 34 5.26 -3.94 4.07
C SER A 34 6.65 -3.34 3.75
N ILE A 35 6.69 -2.06 3.37
CA ILE A 35 7.93 -1.31 3.07
C ILE A 35 8.51 -0.62 4.31
N LEU A 36 7.71 -0.42 5.35
CA LEU A 36 8.13 0.19 6.62
C LEU A 36 8.84 -0.84 7.50
N MET A 37 9.85 -0.38 8.26
CA MET A 37 10.59 -1.24 9.18
C MET A 37 9.80 -1.60 10.43
N ASN A 38 8.86 -0.74 10.83
CA ASN A 38 8.00 -0.91 11.99
C ASN A 38 6.61 -0.37 11.65
N ASP A 39 5.61 -0.80 12.41
CA ASP A 39 4.25 -0.31 12.28
C ASP A 39 4.17 1.18 12.65
N VAL A 40 3.30 1.92 11.95
CA VAL A 40 3.10 3.36 12.17
C VAL A 40 1.71 3.57 12.78
N PRO A 41 1.58 4.38 13.85
CA PRO A 41 0.28 4.69 14.45
C PRO A 41 -0.68 5.32 13.45
N ILE A 42 -1.94 4.92 13.48
CA ILE A 42 -2.92 5.30 12.46
C ILE A 42 -3.16 6.82 12.37
N VAL A 43 -3.11 7.51 13.50
CA VAL A 43 -3.29 8.98 13.57
C VAL A 43 -2.13 9.72 12.88
N VAL A 44 -0.91 9.18 12.94
CA VAL A 44 0.24 9.74 12.21
C VAL A 44 0.02 9.62 10.71
N VAL A 45 -0.59 8.52 10.24
CA VAL A 45 -0.95 8.36 8.82
C VAL A 45 -2.02 9.37 8.40
N PHE A 46 -3.07 9.58 9.20
CA PHE A 46 -4.07 10.62 8.92
C PHE A 46 -3.44 12.01 8.80
N LYS A 47 -2.56 12.38 9.74
CA LYS A 47 -1.82 13.66 9.68
C LYS A 47 -0.93 13.75 8.44
N ALA A 48 -0.25 12.67 8.05
CA ALA A 48 0.58 12.65 6.85
C ALA A 48 -0.24 12.80 5.55
N LEU A 49 -1.47 12.29 5.52
CA LEU A 49 -2.42 12.48 4.42
C LEU A 49 -3.04 13.90 4.40
N GLY A 50 -2.74 14.74 5.39
CA GLY A 50 -3.18 16.14 5.43
C GLY A 50 -4.36 16.43 6.35
N LEU A 51 -4.75 15.48 7.22
CA LEU A 51 -5.73 15.70 8.27
C LEU A 51 -5.03 16.04 9.59
N GLU A 52 -4.74 17.31 9.78
CA GLU A 52 -3.99 17.77 10.95
C GLU A 52 -4.85 17.86 12.21
N SER A 53 -6.15 18.19 12.06
CA SER A 53 -7.08 18.34 13.17
C SER A 53 -7.52 16.98 13.73
N ASP A 54 -7.21 16.72 15.00
CA ASP A 54 -7.63 15.49 15.68
C ASP A 54 -9.16 15.38 15.77
N GLN A 55 -9.85 16.52 15.90
CA GLN A 55 -11.31 16.56 15.88
C GLN A 55 -11.87 16.05 14.55
N GLU A 56 -11.25 16.46 13.44
CA GLU A 56 -11.68 16.01 12.11
C GLU A 56 -11.44 14.51 11.94
N VAL A 57 -10.28 14.01 12.38
CA VAL A 57 -9.95 12.58 12.37
C VAL A 57 -11.02 11.78 13.13
N VAL A 58 -11.37 12.17 14.35
CA VAL A 58 -12.40 11.50 15.15
C VAL A 58 -13.75 11.53 14.44
N GLN A 59 -14.17 12.69 13.93
CA GLN A 59 -15.45 12.83 13.24
C GLN A 59 -15.56 11.97 11.98
N MET A 60 -14.47 11.75 11.24
CA MET A 60 -14.50 10.86 10.08
C MET A 60 -14.56 9.38 10.46
N VAL A 61 -13.97 8.99 11.59
CA VAL A 61 -14.04 7.59 12.06
C VAL A 61 -15.43 7.33 12.64
N GLY A 62 -15.96 8.22 13.50
CA GLY A 62 -17.29 8.10 14.07
C GLY A 62 -17.51 9.04 15.25
N THR A 63 -18.77 9.42 15.46
CA THR A 63 -19.19 10.33 16.55
C THR A 63 -19.86 9.59 17.70
N GLU A 64 -19.94 8.26 17.64
CA GLU A 64 -20.52 7.44 18.69
C GLU A 64 -19.57 7.35 19.89
N ASP A 65 -20.09 7.56 21.11
CA ASP A 65 -19.29 7.58 22.35
C ASP A 65 -18.46 6.31 22.55
N SER A 66 -19.02 5.15 22.18
CA SER A 66 -18.34 3.84 22.27
C SER A 66 -17.15 3.75 21.33
N LEU A 67 -17.25 4.36 20.13
CA LEU A 67 -16.17 4.39 19.15
C LEU A 67 -15.11 5.41 19.57
N MET A 68 -15.53 6.59 20.01
CA MET A 68 -14.62 7.65 20.46
C MET A 68 -13.77 7.19 21.65
N SER A 69 -14.38 6.51 22.62
CA SER A 69 -13.69 5.96 23.80
C SER A 69 -12.63 4.91 23.42
N GLN A 70 -12.90 4.09 22.40
CA GLN A 70 -11.97 3.10 21.89
C GLN A 70 -10.88 3.72 21.01
N PHE A 71 -11.17 4.82 20.32
CA PHE A 71 -10.21 5.49 19.46
C PHE A 71 -9.25 6.42 20.24
N ALA A 72 -9.66 6.94 21.40
CA ALA A 72 -8.88 7.91 22.20
C ALA A 72 -7.41 7.52 22.48
N PRO A 73 -7.06 6.26 22.79
CA PRO A 73 -5.66 5.86 23.01
C PRO A 73 -4.75 6.10 21.79
N ASN A 74 -5.29 6.02 20.57
CA ASN A 74 -4.54 6.29 19.34
C ASN A 74 -4.15 7.77 19.20
N LEU A 75 -5.02 8.67 19.67
CA LEU A 75 -4.73 10.10 19.70
C LEU A 75 -3.66 10.41 20.75
N GLU A 76 -3.76 9.78 21.92
CA GLU A 76 -2.77 9.93 22.99
C GLU A 76 -1.38 9.45 22.55
N GLU A 77 -1.30 8.33 21.83
CA GLU A 77 -0.05 7.82 21.27
C GLU A 77 0.58 8.82 20.29
N CYS A 78 -0.22 9.40 19.38
CA CYS A 78 0.27 10.42 18.45
C CYS A 78 0.75 11.68 19.17
N HIS A 79 0.03 12.10 20.22
CA HIS A 79 0.41 13.23 21.06
C HIS A 79 1.74 12.97 21.77
N ARG A 80 1.96 11.75 22.28
CA ARG A 80 3.21 11.32 22.92
C ARG A 80 4.40 11.37 21.96
N LEU A 81 4.18 11.09 20.67
CA LEU A 81 5.19 11.22 19.62
C LEU A 81 5.44 12.68 19.19
N GLN A 82 4.68 13.65 19.71
CA GLN A 82 4.81 15.09 19.42
C GLN A 82 4.63 15.42 17.93
N ILE A 83 3.71 14.73 17.25
CA ILE A 83 3.40 14.92 15.83
C ILE A 83 2.09 15.68 15.70
N PHE A 84 2.17 16.95 15.27
CA PHE A 84 1.00 17.83 15.14
C PHE A 84 0.74 18.28 13.71
N THR A 85 1.79 18.38 12.89
CA THR A 85 1.72 18.88 11.50
C THR A 85 1.96 17.78 10.48
N GLN A 86 1.49 17.99 9.26
CA GLN A 86 1.69 17.08 8.14
C GLN A 86 3.19 16.84 7.87
N THR A 87 4.00 17.90 7.91
CA THR A 87 5.45 17.80 7.65
C THR A 87 6.16 16.95 8.69
N GLN A 88 5.78 17.04 9.98
CA GLN A 88 6.32 16.18 11.03
C GLN A 88 5.93 14.72 10.81
N ALA A 89 4.66 14.47 10.46
CA ALA A 89 4.17 13.12 10.18
C ALA A 89 4.89 12.48 8.98
N LEU A 90 5.08 13.24 7.89
CA LEU A 90 5.83 12.78 6.71
C LEU A 90 7.29 12.50 7.05
N ASN A 91 7.94 13.34 7.86
CA ASN A 91 9.30 13.09 8.32
C ASN A 91 9.41 11.84 9.20
N TYR A 92 8.44 11.62 10.08
CA TYR A 92 8.37 10.42 10.91
C TYR A 92 8.29 9.16 10.05
N ILE A 93 7.34 9.12 9.10
CA ILE A 93 7.20 7.99 8.16
C ILE A 93 8.48 7.82 7.33
N GLY A 94 9.03 8.92 6.80
CA GLY A 94 10.27 8.91 6.02
C GLY A 94 11.48 8.37 6.79
N SER A 95 11.54 8.58 8.11
CA SER A 95 12.58 8.01 8.97
C SER A 95 12.43 6.51 9.22
N LYS A 96 11.21 5.98 9.10
CA LYS A 96 10.89 4.55 9.31
C LYS A 96 10.94 3.73 8.02
N LEU A 97 11.16 4.37 6.88
CA LEU A 97 11.34 3.70 5.60
C LEU A 97 12.66 2.95 5.57
N ARG A 98 12.61 1.70 5.11
CA ARG A 98 13.83 0.94 4.84
C ARG A 98 14.56 1.63 3.70
N GLN A 99 15.79 2.09 3.93
CA GLN A 99 16.60 2.71 2.89
C GLN A 99 16.74 1.74 1.72
N ARG A 100 16.03 2.02 0.63
CA ARG A 100 16.21 1.28 -0.61
C ARG A 100 17.54 1.78 -1.19
N GLN A 101 18.54 0.92 -1.30
CA GLN A 101 19.73 1.26 -2.09
C GLN A 101 19.27 1.57 -3.52
N ARG A 102 19.16 2.85 -3.85
CA ARG A 102 18.84 3.29 -5.20
C ARG A 102 20.14 3.38 -5.97
N TRP A 103 20.35 2.45 -6.89
CA TRP A 103 21.38 2.60 -7.91
C TRP A 103 20.95 3.71 -8.87
N GLY A 104 21.56 4.89 -8.78
CA GLY A 104 21.45 5.95 -9.79
C GLY A 104 20.18 6.83 -9.78
N GLY A 105 19.41 6.85 -8.69
CA GLY A 105 18.24 7.75 -8.57
C GLY A 105 18.57 9.08 -7.90
N GLN A 106 17.81 10.15 -8.20
CA GLN A 106 17.91 11.42 -7.47
C GLN A 106 17.65 11.20 -5.97
N ILE A 107 18.48 11.85 -5.14
CA ILE A 107 18.31 11.89 -3.69
C ILE A 107 17.05 12.70 -3.39
N LYS A 108 15.95 12.02 -3.08
CA LYS A 108 14.71 12.67 -2.63
C LYS A 108 14.80 12.98 -1.15
N THR A 109 14.13 14.04 -0.71
CA THR A 109 14.01 14.30 0.73
C THR A 109 13.15 13.22 1.39
N LYS A 110 13.31 13.01 2.70
CA LYS A 110 12.50 12.03 3.45
C LYS A 110 11.01 12.33 3.33
N VAL A 111 10.65 13.60 3.26
CA VAL A 111 9.27 14.07 3.09
C VAL A 111 8.72 13.66 1.73
N ASP A 112 9.48 13.86 0.65
CA ASP A 112 9.06 13.48 -0.69
C ASP A 112 8.97 11.96 -0.84
N GLU A 113 9.87 11.21 -0.21
CA GLU A 113 9.84 9.76 -0.22
C GLU A 113 8.61 9.21 0.53
N ALA A 114 8.27 9.79 1.68
CA ALA A 114 7.04 9.46 2.40
C ALA A 114 5.78 9.82 1.60
N ARG A 115 5.77 10.97 0.91
CA ARG A 115 4.66 11.37 0.05
C ARG A 115 4.48 10.44 -1.15
N ASP A 116 5.58 10.02 -1.77
CA ASP A 116 5.57 9.03 -2.85
C ASP A 116 5.05 7.67 -2.37
N LEU A 117 5.42 7.24 -1.17
CA LEU A 117 4.93 6.01 -0.54
C LEU A 117 3.41 6.05 -0.32
N LEU A 118 2.92 7.14 0.30
CA LEU A 118 1.48 7.32 0.55
C LEU A 118 0.68 7.40 -0.75
N THR A 119 1.29 7.88 -1.83
CA THR A 119 0.63 7.97 -3.14
C THR A 119 0.62 6.61 -3.85
N ASN A 120 1.76 5.92 -3.93
CA ASN A 120 1.96 4.79 -4.83
C ASN A 120 1.93 3.41 -4.16
N THR A 121 1.94 3.33 -2.83
CA THR A 121 1.96 2.06 -2.09
C THR A 121 0.74 1.88 -1.21
N VAL A 122 0.37 2.93 -0.47
CA VAL A 122 -0.76 2.87 0.46
C VAL A 122 -2.06 3.06 -0.31
N LEU A 123 -2.99 2.10 -0.27
CA LEU A 123 -4.31 2.15 -0.96
C LEU A 123 -4.19 2.55 -2.44
N THR A 124 -3.43 1.79 -3.22
CA THR A 124 -3.14 2.12 -4.64
C THR A 124 -4.37 2.16 -5.53
N HIS A 125 -5.44 1.48 -5.14
CA HIS A 125 -6.73 1.48 -5.84
C HIS A 125 -7.50 2.78 -5.69
N VAL A 126 -7.18 3.60 -4.67
CA VAL A 126 -7.82 4.90 -4.46
C VAL A 126 -7.02 5.97 -5.20
N PRO A 127 -7.57 6.61 -6.25
CA PRO A 127 -6.83 7.58 -7.04
C PRO A 127 -6.55 8.85 -6.23
N VAL A 128 -5.37 9.44 -6.48
CA VAL A 128 -4.95 10.71 -5.91
C VAL A 128 -4.69 11.68 -7.05
N VAL A 129 -5.49 12.75 -7.13
CA VAL A 129 -5.34 13.81 -8.14
C VAL A 129 -4.76 15.04 -7.47
N ASN A 130 -3.69 15.61 -8.01
CA ASN A 130 -3.04 16.82 -7.48
C ASN A 130 -2.66 16.72 -5.99
N PHE A 131 -2.19 15.56 -5.53
CA PHE A 131 -1.90 15.29 -4.11
C PHE A 131 -3.09 15.52 -3.16
N ASN A 132 -4.32 15.47 -3.67
CA ASN A 132 -5.50 15.45 -2.83
C ASN A 132 -5.72 14.04 -2.26
N PHE A 133 -5.35 13.85 -1.00
CA PHE A 133 -5.48 12.58 -0.30
C PHE A 133 -6.84 12.38 0.38
N ARG A 134 -7.79 13.34 0.26
CA ARG A 134 -9.08 13.27 0.94
C ARG A 134 -9.85 11.97 0.70
N PRO A 135 -9.94 11.42 -0.53
CA PRO A 135 -10.59 10.13 -0.76
C PRO A 135 -9.91 8.97 -0.02
N LYS A 136 -8.57 8.96 0.05
CA LYS A 136 -7.80 7.97 0.83
C LYS A 136 -8.09 8.10 2.32
N CYS A 137 -8.18 9.32 2.82
CA CYS A 137 -8.51 9.56 4.22
C CYS A 137 -9.89 8.99 4.59
N ILE A 138 -10.91 9.24 3.76
CA ILE A 138 -12.26 8.73 3.99
C ILE A 138 -12.26 7.20 3.96
N TYR A 139 -11.56 6.60 2.99
CA TYR A 139 -11.43 5.14 2.91
C TYR A 139 -10.77 4.56 4.16
N LEU A 140 -9.67 5.17 4.59
CA LEU A 140 -8.93 4.75 5.78
C LEU A 140 -9.77 4.90 7.06
N ALA A 141 -10.52 6.00 7.19
CA ALA A 141 -11.43 6.22 8.32
C ALA A 141 -12.53 5.16 8.38
N LEU A 142 -13.09 4.78 7.24
CA LEU A 142 -14.07 3.68 7.16
C LEU A 142 -13.48 2.33 7.56
N MET A 143 -12.23 2.04 7.14
CA MET A 143 -11.53 0.82 7.56
C MET A 143 -11.32 0.80 9.09
N VAL A 144 -10.85 1.89 9.66
CA VAL A 144 -10.64 2.03 11.11
C VAL A 144 -11.96 1.86 11.87
N ARG A 145 -13.02 2.51 11.41
CA ARG A 145 -14.36 2.38 11.98
C ARG A 145 -14.81 0.92 12.02
N ARG A 146 -14.71 0.19 10.90
CA ARG A 146 -15.10 -1.22 10.83
C ARG A 146 -14.29 -2.11 11.77
N VAL A 147 -12.99 -1.85 11.93
CA VAL A 147 -12.15 -2.58 12.89
C VAL A 147 -12.62 -2.37 14.32
N ILE A 148 -12.91 -1.12 14.71
CA ILE A 148 -13.40 -0.82 16.07
C ILE A 148 -14.79 -1.44 16.29
N GLU A 149 -15.69 -1.34 15.31
CA GLU A 149 -17.02 -1.92 15.41
C GLU A 149 -16.99 -3.45 15.52
N ALA A 150 -16.11 -4.12 14.76
CA ALA A 150 -15.93 -5.58 14.82
C ALA A 150 -15.35 -6.07 16.15
N GLN A 151 -14.70 -5.19 16.93
CA GLN A 151 -14.23 -5.53 18.26
C GLN A 151 -15.30 -5.39 19.33
N GLY A 152 -16.14 -4.36 19.22
CA GLY A 152 -17.26 -4.16 20.13
C GLY A 152 -18.37 -5.20 19.96
N ASP A 153 -18.53 -5.74 18.75
CA ASP A 153 -19.59 -6.71 18.42
C ASP A 153 -19.06 -7.83 17.51
N SER A 154 -19.09 -9.07 18.02
CA SER A 154 -18.65 -10.25 17.26
C SER A 154 -19.56 -10.56 16.06
N PHE A 155 -20.81 -10.07 16.02
CA PHE A 155 -21.70 -10.27 14.88
C PHE A 155 -21.34 -9.40 13.67
N LYS A 156 -20.52 -8.35 13.87
CA LYS A 156 -20.05 -7.47 12.80
C LYS A 156 -18.76 -7.96 12.13
N VAL A 157 -18.24 -9.10 12.54
CA VAL A 157 -17.08 -9.73 11.90
C VAL A 157 -17.52 -10.40 10.60
N ASP A 158 -16.84 -10.10 9.50
CA ASP A 158 -17.17 -10.68 8.20
C ASP A 158 -16.87 -12.19 8.14
N ASP A 159 -17.81 -12.94 7.56
CA ASP A 159 -17.63 -14.36 7.28
C ASP A 159 -16.71 -14.59 6.07
N ARG A 160 -15.62 -15.31 6.30
CA ARG A 160 -14.64 -15.67 5.27
C ARG A 160 -15.18 -16.71 4.28
N ASP A 161 -16.17 -17.49 4.69
CA ASP A 161 -16.76 -18.54 3.86
C ASP A 161 -17.93 -18.07 3.00
N TYR A 162 -18.37 -16.82 3.17
CA TYR A 162 -19.36 -16.21 2.31
C TYR A 162 -18.89 -16.16 0.86
N TYR A 163 -19.55 -16.93 -0.02
CA TYR A 163 -19.17 -17.07 -1.43
C TYR A 163 -19.14 -15.73 -2.19
N GLY A 164 -19.93 -14.73 -1.78
CA GLY A 164 -19.90 -13.40 -2.41
C GLY A 164 -18.57 -12.66 -2.24
N ASN A 165 -17.75 -13.03 -1.25
CA ASN A 165 -16.41 -12.48 -1.06
C ASN A 165 -15.35 -13.26 -1.85
N LYS A 166 -15.68 -14.45 -2.36
CA LYS A 166 -14.75 -15.30 -3.09
C LYS A 166 -14.69 -14.85 -4.55
N ARG A 167 -13.46 -14.62 -5.03
CA ARG A 167 -13.19 -14.35 -6.46
C ARG A 167 -12.66 -15.63 -7.09
N LEU A 168 -13.31 -16.10 -8.15
CA LEU A 168 -12.88 -17.26 -8.91
C LEU A 168 -11.94 -16.79 -10.02
N GLU A 169 -10.69 -17.22 -9.96
CA GLU A 169 -9.73 -17.00 -11.04
C GLU A 169 -9.88 -18.09 -12.09
N LEU A 170 -10.19 -17.69 -13.32
CA LEU A 170 -10.34 -18.61 -14.46
C LEU A 170 -9.00 -18.79 -15.19
N ALA A 171 -8.85 -19.91 -15.91
CA ALA A 171 -7.65 -20.19 -16.70
C ALA A 171 -7.28 -19.03 -17.65
N GLY A 172 -8.26 -18.35 -18.24
CA GLY A 172 -8.03 -17.21 -19.12
C GLY A 172 -7.36 -16.01 -18.43
N GLN A 173 -7.71 -15.73 -17.17
CA GLN A 173 -7.10 -14.63 -16.40
C GLN A 173 -5.64 -14.93 -16.08
N LEU A 174 -5.34 -16.19 -15.70
CA LEU A 174 -3.98 -16.64 -15.44
C LEU A 174 -3.10 -16.61 -16.70
N ILE A 175 -3.63 -17.06 -17.84
CA ILE A 175 -2.92 -17.01 -19.13
C ILE A 175 -2.70 -15.55 -19.56
N SER A 176 -3.68 -14.67 -19.37
CA SER A 176 -3.55 -13.24 -19.69
C SER A 176 -2.43 -12.58 -18.89
N LEU A 177 -2.34 -12.83 -17.58
CA LEU A 177 -1.29 -12.31 -16.71
C LEU A 177 0.09 -12.83 -17.12
N LEU A 178 0.19 -14.14 -17.39
CA LEU A 178 1.44 -14.74 -17.86
C LEU A 178 1.89 -14.16 -19.21
N PHE A 179 0.96 -14.01 -20.16
CA PHE A 179 1.25 -13.43 -21.46
C PHE A 179 1.71 -11.97 -21.33
N GLU A 180 1.07 -11.18 -20.48
CA GLU A 180 1.47 -9.80 -20.21
C GLU A 180 2.92 -9.72 -19.69
N ASP A 181 3.28 -10.58 -18.74
CA ASP A 181 4.65 -10.64 -18.20
C ASP A 181 5.69 -11.04 -19.25
N LEU A 182 5.39 -12.07 -20.06
CA LEU A 182 6.27 -12.51 -21.13
C LEU A 182 6.42 -11.42 -22.20
N PHE A 183 5.34 -10.72 -22.54
CA PHE A 183 5.35 -9.65 -23.53
C PHE A 183 6.12 -8.42 -23.04
N LYS A 184 5.97 -8.04 -21.76
CA LYS A 184 6.78 -6.98 -21.13
C LYS A 184 8.27 -7.33 -21.12
N LYS A 185 8.63 -8.57 -20.78
CA LYS A 185 10.02 -9.06 -20.83
C LYS A 185 10.58 -9.00 -22.25
N PHE A 186 9.80 -9.45 -23.23
CA PHE A 186 10.16 -9.38 -24.65
C PHE A 186 10.45 -7.92 -25.09
N ASN A 187 9.54 -6.98 -24.77
CA ASN A 187 9.73 -5.57 -25.09
C ASN A 187 10.95 -4.96 -24.37
N SER A 188 11.19 -5.33 -23.11
CA SER A 188 12.36 -4.85 -22.36
C SER A 188 13.68 -5.38 -22.93
N GLU A 189 13.70 -6.62 -23.44
CA GLU A 189 14.87 -7.21 -24.10
C GLU A 189 15.14 -6.51 -25.44
N LEU A 190 14.11 -6.28 -26.25
CA LEU A 190 14.21 -5.52 -27.50
C LEU A 190 14.74 -4.11 -27.28
N LYS A 191 14.20 -3.40 -26.27
CA LYS A 191 14.68 -2.07 -25.89
C LYS A 191 16.16 -2.10 -25.52
N LYS A 192 16.59 -3.09 -24.71
CA LYS A 192 17.99 -3.23 -24.30
C LYS A 192 18.93 -3.45 -25.49
N ILE A 193 18.49 -4.22 -26.48
CA ILE A 193 19.23 -4.45 -27.73
C ILE A 193 19.32 -3.14 -28.54
N ALA A 194 18.22 -2.41 -28.67
CA ALA A 194 18.18 -1.12 -29.36
C ALA A 194 19.12 -0.10 -28.69
N ASP A 195 19.04 0.05 -27.36
CA ASP A 195 19.87 0.96 -26.57
C ASP A 195 21.38 0.64 -26.68
N GLN A 196 21.76 -0.61 -26.95
CA GLN A 196 23.15 -1.01 -27.17
C GLN A 196 23.65 -0.78 -28.60
N ILE A 197 22.75 -0.80 -29.59
CA ILE A 197 23.11 -0.76 -31.01
C ILE A 197 23.06 0.66 -31.58
N ILE A 198 22.05 1.45 -31.20
CA ILE A 198 21.82 2.82 -31.70
C ILE A 198 22.97 3.79 -31.40
N PRO A 199 23.57 3.85 -30.19
CA PRO A 199 24.60 4.85 -29.89
C PRO A 199 25.98 4.51 -30.49
N LYS A 200 26.15 3.36 -31.16
CA LYS A 200 27.45 2.97 -31.72
C LYS A 200 27.71 3.74 -33.03
N PRO A 201 28.74 4.62 -33.08
CA PRO A 201 28.97 5.53 -34.21
C PRO A 201 29.41 4.84 -35.52
N SER A 202 29.63 3.53 -35.50
CA SER A 202 30.23 2.73 -36.58
C SER A 202 29.21 2.14 -37.58
N ARG A 203 27.95 2.58 -37.61
CA ARG A 203 26.94 1.99 -38.52
C ARG A 203 26.30 3.02 -39.45
N ALA A 204 26.51 2.81 -40.75
CA ALA A 204 25.77 3.45 -41.84
C ALA A 204 24.38 2.80 -42.07
N ALA A 205 24.11 1.62 -41.50
CA ALA A 205 22.86 0.89 -41.65
C ALA A 205 21.85 1.23 -40.55
N LEU A 206 20.62 1.53 -40.95
CA LEU A 206 19.48 1.77 -40.05
C LEU A 206 19.21 0.55 -39.16
N PHE A 207 18.85 0.79 -37.90
CA PHE A 207 18.49 -0.27 -36.96
C PHE A 207 17.17 -0.93 -37.40
N ASP A 208 17.22 -2.24 -37.63
CA ASP A 208 16.07 -3.05 -38.00
C ASP A 208 15.65 -3.93 -36.81
N VAL A 209 14.46 -3.65 -36.28
CA VAL A 209 13.89 -4.34 -35.12
C VAL A 209 13.51 -5.78 -35.46
N VAL A 210 13.05 -6.03 -36.69
CA VAL A 210 12.51 -7.33 -37.11
C VAL A 210 13.57 -8.42 -36.98
N LYS A 211 14.83 -8.09 -37.28
CA LYS A 211 15.99 -8.99 -37.13
C LYS A 211 16.28 -9.43 -35.70
N HIS A 212 15.78 -8.70 -34.72
CA HIS A 212 16.04 -8.94 -33.30
C HIS A 212 14.80 -9.52 -32.56
N MET A 213 13.69 -9.75 -33.27
CA MET A 213 12.49 -10.36 -32.70
C MET A 213 12.66 -11.88 -32.51
N ARG A 214 12.94 -12.28 -31.27
CA ARG A 214 13.03 -13.69 -30.82
C ARG A 214 11.63 -14.28 -30.58
N GLN A 215 11.15 -15.12 -31.50
CA GLN A 215 9.81 -15.75 -31.41
C GLN A 215 9.72 -16.82 -30.30
N ASP A 216 10.85 -17.43 -29.97
CA ASP A 216 11.03 -18.51 -29.00
C ASP A 216 10.70 -18.12 -27.55
N LYS A 217 10.79 -16.83 -27.20
CA LYS A 217 10.62 -16.36 -25.82
C LYS A 217 9.19 -16.54 -25.31
N ILE A 218 8.21 -16.22 -26.14
CA ILE A 218 6.79 -16.31 -25.77
C ILE A 218 6.36 -17.78 -25.79
N THR A 219 6.68 -18.50 -26.88
CA THR A 219 6.29 -19.91 -27.05
C THR A 219 6.86 -20.80 -25.95
N ASN A 220 8.15 -20.67 -25.63
CA ASN A 220 8.76 -21.48 -24.58
C ASN A 220 8.26 -21.07 -23.19
N GLY A 221 8.02 -19.78 -22.95
CA GLY A 221 7.47 -19.28 -21.69
C GLY A 221 6.08 -19.83 -21.39
N LEU A 222 5.21 -19.86 -22.41
CA LEU A 222 3.87 -20.45 -22.29
C LEU A 222 3.92 -21.97 -22.12
N ASN A 223 4.72 -22.69 -22.93
CA ASN A 223 4.83 -24.14 -22.83
C ASN A 223 5.40 -24.61 -21.48
N THR A 224 6.35 -23.87 -20.91
CA THR A 224 6.95 -24.21 -19.61
C THR A 224 5.99 -23.97 -18.44
N ALA A 225 5.11 -22.98 -18.54
CA ALA A 225 4.18 -22.63 -17.47
C ALA A 225 2.85 -23.40 -17.54
N ALA A 226 2.52 -23.98 -18.70
CA ALA A 226 1.30 -24.75 -18.93
C ALA A 226 1.44 -26.24 -18.57
N ILE A 227 2.67 -26.72 -18.33
CA ILE A 227 3.00 -28.09 -17.86
C ILE A 227 3.20 -28.03 -16.34
#